data_AF-A0A1U7YIB6-F1
#
_entry.id   AF-A0A1U7YIB6-F1
#
_cell.length_a   1.000
_cell.length_b   1.000
_cell.length_c   1.000
_cell.angle_alpha   90.00
_cell.angle_beta   90.00
_cell.angle_gamma   90.00
#
_symmetry.space_group_name_H-M   'P 1'
#
loop_
_entity.id
_entity.type
_entity.pdbx_description
1 polymer ?
#
loop_
_entity_poly.entity_id
_entity_poly.type
_entity_poly.pdbx_seq_one_letter_code
_entity_poly.pdbx_strand_id
1 'polypeptide(L)'
;MGLGKNENGFPVLDSLHRLETLKVHFFNSPKIGPSRLNFPLNLKKLTLCKFYLPPAEISIIAKLVKLEILKLQQVVFEREEWEVADEEFPKLKLLKLENLKLSQWRASDEAFQNLRRLVVTRCLKLEAIPLCFADLCSLERIEVKSCNQSVADSAMDIRNTQGEVYGIDYTKVSIEL
;
A
#
# COMPACT_ATOMS: atom_id res chain seq x y z
N MET A 1 -14.33 -27.29 12.19
CA MET A 1 -14.51 -26.26 13.24
C MET A 1 -14.75 -24.94 12.55
N GLY A 2 -15.91 -24.31 12.76
CA GLY A 2 -16.17 -22.97 12.23
C GLY A 2 -15.36 -21.94 13.02
N LEU A 3 -14.80 -20.94 12.34
CA LEU A 3 -14.22 -19.78 13.01
C LEU A 3 -15.34 -19.08 13.79
N GLY A 4 -15.11 -18.81 15.08
CA GLY A 4 -16.00 -17.92 15.85
C GLY A 4 -16.14 -16.59 15.13
N LYS A 5 -17.31 -15.95 15.23
CA LYS A 5 -17.54 -14.61 14.68
C LYS A 5 -17.37 -13.58 15.79
N ASN A 6 -16.75 -12.45 15.48
CA ASN A 6 -16.75 -11.29 16.36
C ASN A 6 -18.16 -10.65 16.39
N GLU A 7 -18.32 -9.63 17.23
CA GLU A 7 -19.55 -8.83 17.36
C GLU A 7 -20.12 -8.27 16.04
N ASN A 8 -19.32 -8.31 14.97
CA ASN A 8 -19.66 -7.81 13.64
C ASN A 8 -19.92 -8.91 12.61
N GLY A 9 -20.03 -10.17 13.05
CA GLY A 9 -20.24 -11.30 12.16
C GLY A 9 -19.01 -11.71 11.35
N PHE A 10 -17.85 -11.10 11.62
CA PHE A 10 -16.59 -11.39 10.93
C PHE A 10 -15.83 -12.51 11.64
N PRO A 11 -15.19 -13.44 10.93
CA PRO A 11 -14.38 -14.48 11.57
C PRO A 11 -13.30 -13.87 12.49
N VAL A 12 -13.18 -14.38 13.70
CA VAL A 12 -12.14 -14.01 14.65
C VAL A 12 -10.79 -14.50 14.11
N LEU A 13 -9.89 -13.57 13.75
CA LEU A 13 -8.63 -13.87 13.08
C LEU A 13 -7.41 -13.90 14.00
N ASP A 14 -7.50 -13.32 15.20
CA ASP A 14 -6.40 -13.17 16.15
C ASP A 14 -5.82 -14.52 16.65
N SER A 15 -6.65 -15.55 16.74
CA SER A 15 -6.26 -16.93 17.07
C SER A 15 -5.50 -17.67 15.96
N LEU A 16 -5.42 -17.11 14.75
CA LEU A 16 -4.77 -17.73 13.60
C LEU A 16 -3.28 -17.41 13.55
N HIS A 17 -2.53 -17.85 14.56
CA HIS A 17 -1.11 -17.51 14.74
C HIS A 17 -0.19 -17.97 13.61
N ARG A 18 -0.62 -18.90 12.74
CA ARG A 18 0.15 -19.37 11.57
C ARG A 18 -0.27 -18.69 10.26
N LEU A 19 -1.23 -17.76 10.31
CA LEU A 19 -1.74 -17.10 9.11
C LEU A 19 -0.74 -16.06 8.61
N GLU A 20 -0.11 -16.34 7.47
CA GLU A 20 0.84 -15.42 6.84
C GLU A 20 0.22 -14.64 5.68
N THR A 21 -0.90 -15.11 5.11
CA THR A 21 -1.59 -14.47 3.98
C THR A 21 -3.06 -14.31 4.29
N LEU A 22 -3.58 -13.10 4.12
CA LEU A 22 -4.99 -12.78 4.25
C LEU A 22 -5.45 -11.91 3.07
N LYS A 23 -6.60 -12.27 2.49
CA LYS A 23 -7.33 -11.42 1.57
C LYS A 23 -8.72 -11.17 2.13
N VAL A 24 -9.07 -9.90 2.33
CA VAL A 24 -10.41 -9.48 2.76
C VAL A 24 -11.06 -8.73 1.63
N HIS A 25 -12.25 -9.18 1.24
CA HIS A 25 -13.03 -8.58 0.17
C HIS A 25 -14.46 -8.40 0.66
N PHE A 26 -14.91 -7.14 0.69
CA PHE A 26 -16.31 -6.82 0.94
C PHE A 26 -17.07 -6.64 -0.36
N PHE A 27 -18.34 -7.05 -0.42
CA PHE A 27 -19.16 -6.82 -1.61
C PHE A 27 -19.44 -5.32 -1.81
N ASN A 28 -19.72 -4.61 -0.72
CA ASN A 28 -19.93 -3.16 -0.64
C ASN A 28 -18.98 -2.57 0.42
N SER A 29 -18.65 -1.28 0.33
CA SER A 29 -17.83 -0.61 1.35
C SER A 29 -18.44 -0.82 2.74
N PRO A 30 -17.76 -1.54 3.64
CA PRO A 30 -18.32 -1.85 4.95
C PRO A 30 -18.44 -0.58 5.78
N LYS A 31 -19.40 -0.54 6.72
CA LYS A 31 -19.43 0.48 7.79
C LYS A 31 -18.31 0.26 8.83
N ILE A 32 -17.45 -0.72 8.62
CA ILE A 32 -16.48 -1.23 9.58
C ILE A 32 -15.08 -1.13 8.95
N GLY A 33 -14.18 -0.49 9.67
CA GLY A 33 -12.78 -0.37 9.28
C GLY A 33 -11.94 -1.62 9.58
N PRO A 34 -10.73 -1.72 9.00
CA PRO A 34 -9.73 -2.74 9.31
C PRO A 34 -9.50 -3.01 10.81
N SER A 35 -9.64 -1.99 11.66
CA SER A 35 -9.50 -2.05 13.12
C SER A 35 -10.32 -3.15 13.76
N ARG A 36 -11.55 -3.38 13.29
CA ARG A 36 -12.45 -4.40 13.87
C ARG A 36 -12.19 -5.80 13.32
N LEU A 37 -11.21 -5.97 12.43
CA LEU A 37 -10.83 -7.27 11.87
C LEU A 37 -9.77 -8.00 12.70
N ASN A 38 -9.11 -7.31 13.64
CA ASN A 38 -8.08 -7.87 14.53
C ASN A 38 -7.07 -8.72 13.76
N PHE A 39 -6.33 -8.10 12.84
CA PHE A 39 -5.38 -8.81 11.99
C PHE A 39 -4.31 -9.54 12.82
N PRO A 40 -4.02 -10.83 12.53
CA PRO A 40 -2.96 -11.54 13.21
C PRO A 40 -1.58 -10.95 12.87
N LEU A 41 -0.74 -10.78 13.89
CA LEU A 41 0.57 -10.10 13.79
C LEU A 41 1.62 -10.85 12.94
N ASN A 42 1.35 -12.10 12.58
CA ASN A 42 2.25 -12.91 11.73
C ASN A 42 1.98 -12.77 10.23
N LEU A 43 1.06 -11.87 9.82
CA LEU A 43 0.79 -11.62 8.41
C LEU A 43 2.02 -11.07 7.68
N LYS A 44 2.36 -11.74 6.59
CA LYS A 44 3.35 -11.32 5.59
C LYS A 44 2.69 -10.74 4.34
N LYS A 45 1.44 -11.12 4.06
CA LYS A 45 0.69 -10.64 2.89
C LYS A 45 -0.73 -10.28 3.26
N LEU A 46 -1.10 -9.05 2.95
CA LEU A 46 -2.45 -8.54 3.12
C LEU A 46 -2.98 -8.01 1.79
N THR A 47 -4.22 -8.37 1.47
CA THR A 47 -4.98 -7.77 0.38
C THR A 47 -6.31 -7.28 0.91
N LEU A 48 -6.58 -5.99 0.78
CA LEU A 48 -7.85 -5.37 1.16
C LEU A 48 -8.57 -4.90 -0.09
N CYS A 49 -9.80 -5.37 -0.27
CA CYS A 49 -10.65 -5.00 -1.39
C CYS A 49 -11.92 -4.30 -0.89
N LYS A 50 -12.22 -3.13 -1.44
CA LYS A 50 -13.44 -2.33 -1.17
C LYS A 50 -13.58 -1.90 0.30
N PHE A 51 -12.58 -1.17 0.78
CA PHE A 51 -12.58 -0.55 2.10
C PHE A 51 -12.66 0.99 2.01
N TYR A 52 -13.18 1.59 3.07
CA TYR A 52 -12.93 3.00 3.40
C TYR A 52 -11.79 3.05 4.43
N LEU A 53 -10.75 3.83 4.16
CA LEU A 53 -9.54 3.94 4.99
C LEU A 53 -9.30 5.39 5.44
N PRO A 54 -9.80 5.77 6.63
CA PRO A 54 -9.26 6.89 7.39
C PRO A 54 -7.79 6.68 7.78
N PRO A 55 -7.05 7.76 8.11
CA PRO A 55 -5.67 7.66 8.57
C PRO A 55 -5.48 6.66 9.73
N ALA A 56 -6.38 6.68 10.71
CA ALA A 56 -6.33 5.76 11.86
C ALA A 56 -6.42 4.28 11.46
N GLU A 57 -7.10 3.95 10.37
CA GLU A 57 -7.29 2.58 9.90
C GLU A 57 -6.08 2.04 9.11
N ILE A 58 -5.42 2.90 8.32
CA ILE A 58 -4.21 2.50 7.58
C ILE A 58 -3.00 2.36 8.53
N SER A 59 -2.91 3.18 9.59
CA SER A 59 -1.87 3.03 10.62
C SER A 59 -1.96 1.72 11.39
N ILE A 60 -3.14 1.08 11.49
CA ILE A 60 -3.27 -0.26 12.06
C ILE A 60 -2.59 -1.31 11.16
N ILE A 61 -2.67 -1.11 9.85
CA ILE A 61 -2.00 -1.98 8.87
C ILE A 61 -0.48 -1.74 8.92
N ALA A 62 -0.05 -0.49 9.11
CA ALA A 62 1.38 -0.15 9.28
C ALA A 62 2.02 -0.87 10.49
N LYS A 63 1.25 -1.09 11.57
CA LYS A 63 1.69 -1.85 12.76
C LYS A 63 1.91 -3.35 12.51
N LEU A 64 1.56 -3.88 11.33
CA LEU A 64 1.90 -5.25 10.94
C LEU A 64 3.37 -5.32 10.52
N VAL A 65 4.27 -5.31 11.50
CA VAL A 65 5.74 -5.22 11.29
C VAL A 65 6.35 -6.40 10.52
N LYS A 66 5.61 -7.48 10.27
CA LYS A 66 6.01 -8.62 9.44
C LYS A 66 5.47 -8.56 8.00
N LEU A 67 4.68 -7.54 7.67
CA LEU A 67 4.02 -7.40 6.40
C LEU A 67 5.02 -7.08 5.29
N GLU A 68 5.14 -8.00 4.33
CA GLU A 68 6.03 -7.86 3.17
C GLU A 68 5.27 -7.46 1.90
N ILE A 69 3.97 -7.77 1.84
CA ILE A 69 3.12 -7.53 0.66
C ILE A 69 1.81 -6.88 1.10
N LEU A 70 1.55 -5.69 0.58
CA LEU A 70 0.28 -4.99 0.76
C LEU A 70 -0.36 -4.74 -0.61
N LYS A 71 -1.63 -5.11 -0.74
CA LYS A 71 -2.44 -4.82 -1.92
C LYS A 71 -3.73 -4.13 -1.51
N LEU A 72 -3.93 -2.91 -1.99
CA LEU A 72 -5.15 -2.14 -1.80
C LEU A 72 -5.90 -2.10 -3.13
N GLN A 73 -7.15 -2.57 -3.13
CA GLN A 73 -7.96 -2.68 -4.34
C GLN A 73 -9.32 -2.03 -4.12
N GLN A 74 -9.72 -1.08 -4.98
CA GLN A 74 -11.00 -0.39 -4.86
C GLN A 74 -11.20 0.27 -3.49
N VAL A 75 -10.12 0.79 -2.90
CA VAL A 75 -10.12 1.44 -1.59
C VAL A 75 -10.36 2.94 -1.76
N VAL A 76 -11.08 3.52 -0.80
CA VAL A 76 -11.34 4.96 -0.71
C VAL A 76 -10.63 5.50 0.51
N PHE A 77 -9.73 6.46 0.33
CA PHE A 77 -9.08 7.15 1.45
C PHE A 77 -9.96 8.31 1.92
N GLU A 78 -9.95 8.54 3.23
CA GLU A 78 -10.55 9.76 3.77
C GLU A 78 -9.87 10.99 3.16
N ARG A 79 -10.67 11.97 2.75
CA ARG A 79 -10.21 13.17 2.01
C ARG A 79 -9.48 12.88 0.69
N GLU A 80 -9.43 11.63 0.25
CA GLU A 80 -8.60 11.17 -0.87
C GLU A 80 -7.09 11.43 -0.62
N GLU A 81 -6.67 11.36 0.64
CA GLU A 81 -5.29 11.62 1.06
C GLU A 81 -4.71 10.40 1.79
N TRP A 82 -3.42 10.12 1.53
CA TRP A 82 -2.66 9.14 2.29
C TRP A 82 -1.29 9.71 2.63
N GLU A 83 -1.02 9.88 3.91
CA GLU A 83 0.28 10.22 4.45
C GLU A 83 0.85 9.02 5.20
N VAL A 84 2.12 8.71 4.95
CA VAL A 84 2.85 7.62 5.60
C VAL A 84 3.95 8.22 6.45
N ALA A 85 3.89 7.96 7.74
CA ALA A 85 4.79 8.54 8.73
C ALA A 85 6.12 7.77 8.81
N ASP A 86 7.05 8.33 9.59
CA ASP A 86 8.36 7.74 9.88
C ASP A 86 8.21 6.28 10.37
N GLU A 87 9.12 5.43 9.91
CA GLU A 87 9.21 4.01 10.27
C GLU A 87 7.96 3.14 9.96
N GLU A 88 6.93 3.68 9.29
CA GLU A 88 5.76 2.90 8.89
C GLU A 88 6.09 1.94 7.74
N PHE A 89 5.47 0.75 7.80
CA PHE A 89 5.68 -0.35 6.84
C PHE A 89 7.14 -0.83 6.71
N PRO A 90 7.84 -1.12 7.82
CA PRO A 90 9.30 -1.29 7.83
C PRO A 90 9.80 -2.51 7.04
N LYS A 91 8.97 -3.54 6.83
CA LYS A 91 9.33 -4.77 6.08
C LYS A 91 8.64 -4.89 4.72
N LEU A 92 7.90 -3.87 4.29
CA LEU A 92 7.11 -3.94 3.08
C LEU A 92 8.01 -3.97 1.86
N LYS A 93 7.90 -5.04 1.05
CA LYS A 93 8.69 -5.25 -0.18
C LYS A 93 7.87 -4.99 -1.43
N LEU A 94 6.55 -5.20 -1.37
CA LEU A 94 5.65 -4.96 -2.49
C LEU A 94 4.41 -4.18 -2.05
N LEU A 95 4.20 -3.03 -2.67
CA LEU A 95 2.99 -2.25 -2.57
C LEU A 95 2.24 -2.26 -3.91
N LYS A 96 0.98 -2.71 -3.89
CA LYS A 96 0.09 -2.63 -5.05
C LYS A 96 -1.13 -1.78 -4.72
N LEU A 97 -1.32 -0.73 -5.51
CA LEU A 97 -2.45 0.20 -5.46
C LEU A 97 -3.28 0.00 -6.73
N GLU A 98 -4.55 -0.36 -6.57
CA GLU A 98 -5.41 -0.67 -7.72
C GLU A 98 -6.79 -0.02 -7.59
N ASN A 99 -7.12 0.86 -8.53
CA ASN A 99 -8.42 1.53 -8.61
C ASN A 99 -8.78 2.25 -7.30
N LEU A 100 -7.86 3.08 -6.81
CA LEU A 100 -8.02 3.81 -5.55
C LEU A 100 -8.69 5.17 -5.78
N LYS A 101 -9.54 5.59 -4.83
CA LYS A 101 -9.89 7.01 -4.66
C LYS A 101 -8.85 7.64 -3.73
N LEU A 102 -7.75 8.05 -4.35
CA LEU A 102 -6.59 8.67 -3.72
C LEU A 102 -6.07 9.73 -4.70
N SER A 103 -5.92 10.95 -4.21
CA SER A 103 -5.49 12.11 -4.97
C SER A 103 -4.10 12.56 -4.51
N GLN A 104 -3.92 12.72 -3.20
CA GLN A 104 -2.65 13.10 -2.58
C GLN A 104 -2.01 11.91 -1.89
N TRP A 105 -0.77 11.60 -2.26
CA TRP A 105 0.03 10.58 -1.59
C TRP A 105 1.36 11.18 -1.13
N ARG A 106 1.59 11.14 0.18
CA ARG A 106 2.80 11.64 0.84
C ARG A 106 3.43 10.52 1.66
N ALA A 107 4.74 10.52 1.72
CA ALA A 107 5.50 9.58 2.55
C ALA A 107 6.72 10.31 3.11
N SER A 108 7.03 10.02 4.37
CA SER A 108 8.33 10.36 4.96
C SER A 108 9.47 9.62 4.23
N ASP A 109 10.66 10.21 4.25
CA ASP A 109 11.89 9.61 3.76
C ASP A 109 12.28 8.34 4.54
N GLU A 110 11.73 8.17 5.75
CA GLU A 110 11.93 7.00 6.62
C GLU A 110 10.84 5.94 6.47
N ALA A 111 9.81 6.20 5.66
CA ALA A 111 8.78 5.22 5.35
C ALA A 111 9.29 4.16 4.36
N PHE A 112 8.67 2.98 4.33
CA PHE A 112 8.85 1.98 3.26
C PHE A 112 10.31 1.57 2.95
N GLN A 113 11.23 1.61 3.91
CA GLN A 113 12.68 1.43 3.70
C GLN A 113 13.10 0.16 2.93
N ASN A 114 12.25 -0.87 2.91
CA ASN A 114 12.49 -2.16 2.24
C ASN A 114 11.67 -2.37 0.97
N LEU A 115 11.03 -1.32 0.43
CA LEU A 115 10.14 -1.42 -0.72
C LEU A 115 10.94 -1.69 -1.99
N ARG A 116 10.70 -2.86 -2.59
CA ARG A 116 11.36 -3.30 -3.84
C ARG A 116 10.51 -3.09 -5.06
N ARG A 117 9.17 -3.15 -4.92
CA ARG A 117 8.25 -3.07 -6.05
C ARG A 117 7.02 -2.26 -5.73
N LEU A 118 6.79 -1.23 -6.52
CA LEU A 118 5.57 -0.44 -6.55
C LEU A 118 4.76 -0.76 -7.81
N VAL A 119 3.47 -1.03 -7.63
CA VAL A 119 2.52 -1.20 -8.74
C VAL A 119 1.33 -0.28 -8.51
N VAL A 120 1.12 0.68 -9.42
CA VAL A 120 -0.01 1.60 -9.42
C VAL A 120 -0.85 1.34 -10.65
N THR A 121 -2.12 1.00 -10.47
CA THR A 121 -3.00 0.60 -11.57
C THR A 121 -4.37 1.24 -11.45
N ARG A 122 -4.87 1.91 -12.50
CA ARG A 122 -6.21 2.51 -12.52
C ARG A 122 -6.46 3.55 -11.41
N CYS A 123 -5.41 4.21 -10.92
CA CYS A 123 -5.53 5.29 -9.93
C CYS A 123 -5.66 6.64 -10.63
N LEU A 124 -6.82 6.88 -11.25
CA LEU A 124 -7.08 8.02 -12.15
C LEU A 124 -7.18 9.39 -11.44
N LYS A 125 -7.14 9.42 -10.11
CA LYS A 125 -7.13 10.66 -9.33
C LYS A 125 -5.77 11.01 -8.74
N LEU A 126 -4.87 10.02 -8.68
CA LEU A 126 -3.58 10.19 -8.05
C LEU A 126 -2.79 11.23 -8.84
N GLU A 127 -2.26 12.23 -8.14
CA GLU A 127 -1.50 13.29 -8.78
C GLU A 127 -0.06 12.84 -9.08
N ALA A 128 0.62 12.25 -8.10
CA ALA A 128 2.01 11.82 -8.22
C ALA A 128 2.35 10.68 -7.24
N ILE A 129 3.45 9.98 -7.52
CA ILE A 129 4.14 9.10 -6.56
C ILE A 129 5.08 9.97 -5.70
N PRO A 130 5.24 9.73 -4.39
CA PRO A 130 6.15 10.50 -3.55
C PRO A 130 7.60 10.48 -4.08
N LEU A 131 8.20 11.67 -4.23
CA LEU A 131 9.56 11.80 -4.79
C LEU A 131 10.65 11.21 -3.88
N CYS A 132 10.42 11.16 -2.56
CA CYS A 132 11.31 10.51 -1.59
C CYS A 132 11.59 9.03 -1.90
N PHE A 133 10.80 8.41 -2.78
CA PHE A 133 11.07 7.06 -3.26
C PHE A 133 12.35 6.97 -4.10
N ALA A 134 12.88 8.11 -4.58
CA ALA A 134 14.20 8.19 -5.18
C ALA A 134 15.31 7.78 -4.19
N ASP A 135 15.13 8.04 -2.89
CA ASP A 135 16.14 7.75 -1.88
C ASP A 135 16.10 6.28 -1.41
N LEU A 136 15.10 5.52 -1.86
CA LEU A 136 14.95 4.09 -1.55
C LEU A 136 15.94 3.25 -2.34
N CYS A 137 17.09 2.96 -1.74
CA CYS A 137 18.11 2.05 -2.25
C CYS A 137 17.65 0.58 -2.44
N SER A 138 16.43 0.23 -2.05
CA SER A 138 15.85 -1.10 -2.27
C SER A 138 14.87 -1.14 -3.45
N LEU A 139 14.46 0.00 -4.01
CA LEU A 139 13.39 0.08 -5.00
C LEU A 139 13.86 -0.37 -6.37
N GLU A 140 13.44 -1.56 -6.81
CA GLU A 140 13.89 -2.16 -8.07
C GLU A 140 12.94 -1.92 -9.24
N ARG A 141 11.65 -1.69 -8.96
CA ARG A 141 10.64 -1.59 -10.01
C ARG A 141 9.45 -0.72 -9.64
N ILE A 142 9.06 0.12 -10.59
CA ILE A 142 7.81 0.89 -10.58
C ILE A 142 7.00 0.51 -11.82
N GLU A 143 5.77 0.08 -11.62
CA GLU A 143 4.82 -0.23 -12.69
C GLU A 143 3.61 0.70 -12.60
N VAL A 144 3.38 1.50 -13.63
CA VAL A 144 2.24 2.40 -13.76
C VAL A 144 1.36 1.93 -14.91
N LYS A 145 0.10 1.63 -14.62
CA LYS A 145 -0.86 1.15 -15.62
C LYS A 145 -2.20 1.87 -15.55
N SER A 146 -2.70 2.35 -16.67
CA SER A 146 -4.01 3.02 -16.78
C SER A 146 -4.19 4.13 -15.75
N CYS A 147 -3.17 4.96 -15.58
CA CYS A 147 -3.17 6.11 -14.67
C CYS A 147 -3.02 7.39 -15.49
N ASN A 148 -3.06 8.55 -14.84
CA ASN A 148 -2.81 9.82 -15.52
C ASN A 148 -1.32 9.98 -15.86
N GLN A 149 -1.03 10.84 -16.83
CA GLN A 149 0.33 11.17 -17.25
C GLN A 149 1.20 11.65 -16.08
N SER A 150 0.67 12.44 -15.16
CA SER A 150 1.41 12.94 -13.99
C SER A 150 1.96 11.83 -13.07
N VAL A 151 1.25 10.70 -12.95
CA VAL A 151 1.73 9.52 -12.22
C VAL A 151 2.89 8.84 -12.96
N ALA A 152 2.82 8.84 -14.29
CA ALA A 152 3.89 8.31 -15.14
C ALA A 152 5.13 9.20 -15.08
N ASP A 153 4.95 10.52 -15.12
CA ASP A 153 6.02 11.51 -15.05
C ASP A 153 6.72 11.41 -13.70
N SER A 154 5.99 11.41 -12.58
CA SER A 154 6.59 11.23 -11.25
C SER A 154 7.34 9.90 -11.08
N ALA A 155 6.88 8.80 -11.70
CA ALA A 155 7.62 7.54 -11.72
C ALA A 155 8.95 7.65 -12.47
N MET A 156 9.00 8.45 -13.53
CA MET A 156 10.22 8.71 -14.30
C MET A 156 11.15 9.67 -13.56
N ASP A 157 10.61 10.69 -12.89
CA ASP A 157 11.37 11.62 -12.06
C ASP A 157 12.12 10.88 -10.95
N ILE A 158 11.44 9.96 -10.24
CA ILE A 158 12.08 9.09 -9.23
C ILE A 158 13.32 8.38 -9.79
N ARG A 159 13.21 7.77 -10.99
CA ARG A 159 14.32 7.07 -11.63
C ARG A 159 15.44 8.05 -12.05
N ASN A 160 15.08 9.19 -12.61
CA ASN A 160 16.05 10.18 -13.08
C ASN A 160 16.84 10.77 -11.89
N THR A 161 16.16 11.10 -10.79
CA THR A 161 16.79 11.58 -9.55
C THR A 161 17.76 10.56 -8.98
N GLN A 162 17.45 9.26 -9.02
CA GLN A 162 18.38 8.20 -8.62
C GLN A 162 19.68 8.19 -9.45
N GLY A 163 19.55 8.39 -10.77
CA GLY A 163 20.68 8.47 -11.68
C GLY A 163 21.55 9.71 -11.44
N GLU A 164 20.94 10.87 -11.25
CA GLU A 164 21.63 12.16 -11.10
C GLU A 164 22.31 12.31 -9.73
N VAL A 165 21.63 11.94 -8.64
CA VAL A 165 22.08 12.19 -7.27
C VAL A 165 23.01 11.09 -6.77
N TYR A 166 22.70 9.83 -7.08
CA TYR A 166 23.38 8.67 -6.51
C TYR A 166 24.20 7.87 -7.53
N GLY A 167 24.09 8.18 -8.84
CA GLY A 167 24.68 7.37 -9.90
C GLY A 167 24.04 5.98 -10.01
N ILE A 168 22.80 5.85 -9.53
CA ILE A 168 22.06 4.59 -9.43
C ILE A 168 21.00 4.56 -10.56
N ASP A 169 21.13 3.64 -11.51
CA ASP A 169 20.13 3.43 -12.58
C ASP A 169 19.75 1.95 -12.69
N TYR A 170 19.26 1.35 -11.59
CA TYR A 170 18.72 -0.03 -11.63
C TYR A 170 17.20 -0.10 -11.54
N THR A 171 16.53 1.00 -11.16
CA THR A 171 15.07 1.02 -11.01
C THR A 171 14.38 0.95 -12.35
N LYS A 172 13.71 -0.18 -12.59
CA LYS A 172 12.97 -0.40 -13.84
C LYS A 172 11.61 0.26 -13.75
N VAL A 173 11.34 1.21 -14.64
CA VAL A 173 10.03 1.84 -14.79
C VAL A 173 9.30 1.24 -15.98
N SER A 174 8.05 0.86 -15.80
CA SER A 174 7.18 0.34 -16.87
C SER A 174 5.85 1.09 -16.87
N ILE A 175 5.48 1.65 -18.02
CA ILE A 175 4.32 2.55 -18.18
C ILE A 175 3.40 1.98 -19.26
N GLU A 176 2.12 1.78 -18.91
CA GLU A 176 1.04 1.34 -19.80
C GLU A 176 -0.21 2.18 -19.54
N LEU A 177 -0.30 3.40 -20.10
CA LEU A 177 -1.42 4.34 -19.84
C LEU A 177 -2.74 3.92 -20.51
#